data_AF-H1PS63-F1
#
_entry.id   AF-H1PS63-F1
#
_cell.length_a   1.000
_cell.length_b   1.000
_cell.length_c   1.000
_cell.angle_alpha   90.00
_cell.angle_beta   90.00
_cell.angle_gamma   90.00
#
_symmetry.space_group_name_H-M   'P 1'
#
loop_
_entity.id
_entity.type
_entity.pdbx_description
1 polymer ?
#
loop_
_entity_poly.entity_id
_entity_poly.type
_entity_poly.pdbx_seq_one_letter_code
_entity_poly.pdbx_strand_id
1 'polypeptide(L)'
;MKKIITLIGTLLITISAFSASTVDFEAQMKSLEKEYQLLLKKEDQRYAQERQIAETASSVLTGQKDLYQSVNASLNELQQMGKYVFYKDEYNQLVAKYQTILSDIQKSMNDQQMIIDNFKQIQLEKEGNK
;
A
#
# COMPACT_ATOMS: atom_id res chain seq x y z
N MET A 1 3.40 13.67 -20.68
CA MET A 1 4.67 14.25 -20.22
C MET A 1 5.46 13.12 -19.55
N LYS A 2 6.29 12.35 -20.27
CA LYS A 2 7.76 12.48 -20.27
C LYS A 2 8.29 13.09 -18.95
N LYS A 3 8.84 12.25 -18.06
CA LYS A 3 9.70 12.52 -16.88
C LYS A 3 9.23 11.82 -15.58
N ILE A 4 9.21 10.49 -15.53
CA ILE A 4 9.49 9.73 -14.29
C ILE A 4 10.25 8.47 -14.69
N ILE A 5 11.51 8.67 -15.09
CA ILE A 5 12.54 7.63 -15.05
C ILE A 5 13.27 7.86 -13.73
N THR A 6 12.84 7.20 -12.66
CA THR A 6 13.58 7.01 -11.39
C THR A 6 12.63 6.25 -10.47
N LEU A 7 12.83 4.96 -10.20
CA LEU A 7 13.85 4.38 -9.31
C LEU A 7 13.67 2.87 -9.53
N ILE A 8 14.58 2.06 -10.10
CA ILE A 8 15.73 1.38 -9.50
C ILE A 8 16.58 0.91 -10.70
N GLY A 9 17.31 1.82 -11.36
CA GLY A 9 17.91 1.51 -12.67
C GLY A 9 19.11 2.36 -13.05
N THR A 10 19.90 2.81 -12.08
CA THR A 10 21.14 3.56 -12.37
C THR A 10 22.21 3.24 -11.33
N LEU A 11 22.75 2.03 -11.43
CA LEU A 11 24.19 1.90 -11.20
C LEU A 11 24.84 2.33 -12.52
N LEU A 12 25.31 3.58 -12.56
CA LEU A 12 26.20 4.05 -13.63
C LEU A 12 27.46 3.18 -13.60
N ILE A 13 27.53 2.17 -14.47
CA ILE A 13 28.79 1.49 -14.74
C ILE A 13 29.62 2.45 -15.58
N THR A 14 30.45 3.27 -14.93
CA THR A 14 31.54 3.98 -15.62
C THR A 14 32.55 2.92 -16.04
N ILE A 15 32.48 2.46 -17.30
CA ILE A 15 33.49 1.58 -17.89
C ILE A 15 34.72 2.44 -18.22
N SER A 16 35.47 2.83 -17.19
CA SER A 16 36.78 3.45 -17.37
C SER A 16 37.86 2.36 -17.37
N ALA A 17 38.56 2.27 -18.52
CA ALA A 17 39.75 1.46 -18.83
C ALA A 17 39.51 0.05 -19.40
N PHE A 18 39.32 -0.04 -20.72
CA PHE A 18 39.49 -1.29 -21.46
C PHE A 18 40.97 -1.55 -21.73
N SER A 19 41.55 -2.44 -20.92
CA SER A 19 42.72 -3.24 -21.30
C SER A 19 42.57 -4.66 -20.73
N ALA A 20 41.41 -5.26 -20.94
CA ALA A 20 41.07 -6.60 -20.46
C ALA A 20 41.31 -7.64 -21.57
N SER A 21 41.91 -8.77 -21.21
CA SER A 21 42.04 -9.92 -22.11
C SER A 21 40.66 -10.52 -22.42
N THR A 22 40.52 -11.36 -23.45
CA THR A 22 39.24 -12.02 -23.78
C THR A 22 38.66 -12.83 -22.61
N VAL A 23 39.53 -13.36 -21.73
CA VAL A 23 39.16 -14.06 -20.49
C VAL A 23 38.53 -13.10 -19.45
N ASP A 24 39.00 -11.86 -19.38
CA ASP A 24 38.46 -10.85 -18.46
C ASP A 24 37.08 -10.34 -18.90
N PHE A 25 36.82 -10.29 -20.22
CA PHE A 25 35.50 -9.90 -20.74
C PHE A 25 34.44 -10.97 -20.47
N GLU A 26 34.76 -12.26 -20.65
CA GLU A 26 33.83 -13.35 -20.35
C GLU A 26 33.47 -13.40 -18.86
N ALA A 27 34.45 -13.20 -17.97
CA ALA A 27 34.23 -13.12 -16.53
C ALA A 27 33.33 -11.94 -16.14
N GLN A 28 33.53 -10.75 -16.74
CA GLN A 28 32.69 -9.58 -16.53
C GLN A 28 31.25 -9.83 -17.00
N MET A 29 31.06 -10.44 -18.17
CA MET A 29 29.72 -10.76 -18.69
C MET A 29 28.99 -11.76 -17.78
N LYS A 30 29.67 -12.81 -17.29
CA LYS A 30 29.10 -13.75 -16.32
C LYS A 30 28.73 -13.09 -14.99
N SER A 31 29.53 -12.13 -14.52
CA SER A 31 29.20 -11.36 -13.31
C SER A 31 27.95 -10.51 -13.52
N LEU A 32 27.88 -9.79 -14.65
CA LEU A 32 26.73 -8.94 -14.98
C LEU A 32 25.44 -9.75 -15.12
N GLU A 33 25.50 -10.91 -15.77
CA GLU A 33 24.36 -11.83 -15.87
C GLU A 33 23.90 -12.30 -14.48
N LYS A 34 24.84 -12.66 -13.60
CA LYS A 34 24.51 -13.04 -12.22
C LYS A 34 23.86 -11.90 -11.43
N GLU A 35 24.35 -10.68 -11.58
CA GLU A 35 23.76 -9.49 -10.96
C GLU A 35 22.34 -9.22 -11.48
N TYR A 36 22.14 -9.35 -12.80
CA TYR A 36 20.84 -9.20 -13.42
C TYR A 36 19.83 -10.24 -12.91
N GLN A 37 20.20 -11.52 -12.87
CA GLN A 37 19.34 -12.57 -12.32
C GLN A 37 19.00 -12.35 -10.84
N LEU A 38 19.97 -11.86 -10.05
CA LEU A 38 19.72 -11.50 -8.65
C LEU A 38 18.73 -10.33 -8.55
N LEU A 39 18.83 -9.34 -9.43
CA LEU A 39 17.92 -8.20 -9.48
C LEU A 39 16.50 -8.64 -9.81
N LEU A 40 16.31 -9.49 -10.83
CA LEU A 40 15.01 -10.05 -11.18
C LEU A 40 14.37 -10.79 -9.99
N LYS A 41 15.15 -11.60 -9.29
CA LYS A 41 14.67 -12.30 -8.09
C LYS A 41 14.24 -11.33 -6.99
N LYS A 42 14.98 -10.24 -6.76
CA LYS A 42 14.60 -9.22 -5.77
C LYS A 42 13.31 -8.50 -6.17
N GLU A 43 13.14 -8.21 -7.45
CA GLU A 43 11.93 -7.57 -7.98
C GLU A 43 10.69 -8.45 -7.77
N ASP A 44 10.80 -9.74 -8.07
CA ASP A 44 9.71 -10.70 -7.83
C ASP A 44 9.40 -10.88 -6.35
N GLN A 45 10.43 -10.92 -5.49
CA GLN A 45 10.24 -10.97 -4.04
C GLN A 45 9.53 -9.71 -3.52
N ARG A 46 9.92 -8.52 -3.99
CA ARG A 46 9.27 -7.26 -3.60
C ARG A 46 7.82 -7.23 -4.07
N TYR A 47 7.55 -7.62 -5.31
CA TYR A 47 6.20 -7.69 -5.85
C TYR A 47 5.30 -8.62 -5.02
N ALA A 48 5.79 -9.80 -4.63
CA ALA A 48 5.05 -10.73 -3.77
C ALA A 48 4.76 -10.15 -2.39
N GLN A 49 5.69 -9.38 -1.81
CA GLN A 49 5.48 -8.68 -0.54
C GLN A 49 4.39 -7.61 -0.65
N GLU A 50 4.45 -6.76 -1.68
CA GLU A 50 3.42 -5.71 -1.91
C GLU A 50 2.04 -6.33 -2.14
N ARG A 51 1.98 -7.47 -2.84
CA ARG A 51 0.74 -8.23 -3.02
C ARG A 51 0.15 -8.68 -1.68
N GLN A 52 0.96 -9.27 -0.81
CA GLN A 52 0.50 -9.74 0.50
C GLN A 52 0.02 -8.57 1.39
N ILE A 53 0.70 -7.43 1.31
CA ILE A 53 0.30 -6.20 2.00
C ILE A 53 -1.08 -5.74 1.50
N ALA A 54 -1.30 -5.70 0.18
CA ALA A 54 -2.57 -5.32 -0.41
C ALA A 54 -3.71 -6.31 -0.12
N GLU A 55 -3.44 -7.61 -0.13
CA GLU A 55 -4.41 -8.65 0.27
C GLU A 55 -4.83 -8.48 1.75
N THR A 56 -3.86 -8.20 2.62
CA THR A 56 -4.12 -7.89 4.03
C THR A 56 -4.96 -6.61 4.18
N ALA A 57 -4.59 -5.54 3.46
CA ALA A 57 -5.33 -4.28 3.48
C ALA A 57 -6.78 -4.45 2.99
N SER A 58 -7.02 -5.30 2.00
CA SER A 58 -8.37 -5.64 1.51
C SER A 58 -9.22 -6.35 2.57
N SER A 59 -8.62 -7.30 3.30
CA SER A 59 -9.29 -7.97 4.42
C SER A 59 -9.64 -7.00 5.55
N VAL A 60 -8.68 -6.16 5.95
CA VAL A 60 -8.87 -5.14 6.98
C VAL A 60 -9.94 -4.12 6.57
N LEU A 61 -9.91 -3.63 5.32
CA LEU A 61 -10.91 -2.70 4.79
C LEU A 61 -12.33 -3.28 4.86
N THR A 62 -12.48 -4.58 4.61
CA THR A 62 -13.78 -5.26 4.71
C THR A 62 -14.29 -5.25 6.15
N GLY A 63 -13.46 -5.66 7.12
CA GLY A 63 -13.84 -5.61 8.54
C GLY A 63 -14.12 -4.20 9.05
N GLN A 64 -13.40 -3.19 8.54
CA GLN A 64 -13.65 -1.78 8.88
C GLN A 64 -14.98 -1.27 8.34
N LYS A 65 -15.40 -1.70 7.14
CA LYS A 65 -16.72 -1.36 6.59
C LYS A 65 -17.84 -1.92 7.47
N ASP A 66 -17.71 -3.17 7.91
CA ASP A 66 -18.70 -3.80 8.79
C ASP A 66 -18.76 -3.09 10.16
N LEU A 67 -17.60 -2.77 10.73
CA LEU A 67 -17.52 -2.03 11.99
C LEU A 67 -18.12 -0.62 11.85
N TYR A 68 -17.83 0.09 10.77
CA TYR A 68 -18.40 1.41 10.50
C TYR A 68 -19.93 1.34 10.46
N GLN A 69 -20.50 0.36 9.75
CA GLN A 69 -21.95 0.18 9.66
C GLN A 69 -22.57 -0.09 11.04
N SER A 70 -21.95 -0.96 11.83
CA SER A 70 -22.42 -1.29 13.19
C SER A 70 -22.40 -0.06 14.11
N VAL A 71 -21.29 0.67 14.15
CA VAL A 71 -21.15 1.89 14.97
C VAL A 71 -22.13 2.98 14.51
N ASN A 72 -22.34 3.12 13.19
CA ASN A 72 -23.28 4.09 12.64
C ASN A 72 -24.74 3.73 12.98
N ALA A 73 -25.10 2.45 12.99
CA ALA A 73 -26.41 2.00 13.45
C ALA A 73 -26.64 2.34 14.92
N SER A 74 -25.67 2.05 15.80
CA SER A 74 -25.75 2.43 17.21
C SER A 74 -25.83 3.94 17.41
N LEU A 75 -25.10 4.74 16.63
CA LEU A 75 -25.21 6.21 16.68
C LEU A 75 -26.62 6.69 16.30
N ASN A 76 -27.24 6.09 15.28
CA ASN A 76 -28.60 6.44 14.87
C ASN A 76 -29.64 6.09 15.94
N GLU A 77 -29.51 4.93 16.59
CA GLU A 77 -30.36 4.56 17.73
C GLU A 77 -30.17 5.54 18.88
N LEU A 78 -28.92 5.89 19.18
CA LEU A 78 -28.59 6.86 20.21
C LEU A 78 -29.28 8.21 19.89
N GLN A 79 -29.06 8.78 18.70
CA GLN A 79 -29.66 10.05 18.32
C GLN A 79 -31.21 10.07 18.38
N GLN A 80 -31.87 8.91 18.16
CA GLN A 80 -33.31 8.80 18.29
C GLN A 80 -33.79 8.87 19.75
N MET A 81 -33.09 8.22 20.69
CA MET A 81 -33.49 8.23 22.10
C MET A 81 -33.13 9.54 22.81
N GLY A 82 -32.11 10.27 22.33
CA GLY A 82 -31.62 11.52 22.93
C GLY A 82 -32.66 12.65 23.08
N LYS A 83 -33.82 12.54 22.42
CA LYS A 83 -34.95 13.46 22.59
C LYS A 83 -35.71 13.28 23.92
N TYR A 84 -35.55 12.13 24.58
CA TYR A 84 -36.36 11.70 25.72
C TYR A 84 -35.53 11.40 26.98
N VAL A 85 -34.26 11.81 27.02
CA VAL A 85 -33.33 11.49 28.11
C VAL A 85 -33.22 12.62 29.14
N PHE A 86 -33.06 12.24 30.42
CA PHE A 86 -32.82 13.17 31.52
C PHE A 86 -31.38 13.71 31.55
N TYR A 87 -30.40 12.87 31.19
CA TYR A 87 -28.97 13.15 31.22
C TYR A 87 -28.45 13.64 29.86
N LYS A 88 -28.92 14.82 29.44
CA LYS A 88 -28.65 15.33 28.07
C LYS A 88 -27.16 15.53 27.79
N ASP A 89 -26.39 15.99 28.77
CA ASP A 89 -24.97 16.32 28.57
C ASP A 89 -24.14 15.05 28.38
N GLU A 90 -24.35 14.04 29.21
CA GLU A 90 -23.72 12.72 29.09
C GLU A 90 -24.09 12.05 27.77
N TYR A 91 -25.34 12.22 27.34
CA TYR A 91 -25.82 11.72 26.07
C TYR A 91 -25.13 12.37 24.87
N ASN A 92 -25.02 13.70 24.89
CA ASN A 92 -24.32 14.45 23.86
C ASN A 92 -22.83 14.11 23.82
N GLN A 93 -22.19 13.90 24.98
CA GLN A 93 -20.82 13.42 25.04
C GLN A 93 -20.67 12.02 24.44
N LEU A 94 -21.64 11.13 24.66
CA LEU A 94 -21.62 9.80 24.07
C LEU A 94 -21.78 9.87 22.54
N VAL A 95 -22.72 10.68 22.03
CA VAL A 95 -22.89 10.95 20.60
C VAL A 95 -21.57 11.43 19.96
N ALA A 96 -20.88 12.38 20.60
CA ALA A 96 -19.61 12.91 20.10
C ALA A 96 -18.51 11.83 20.05
N LYS A 97 -18.47 10.91 21.02
CA LYS A 97 -17.51 9.77 21.00
C LYS A 97 -17.78 8.83 19.83
N TYR A 98 -19.03 8.48 19.57
CA TYR A 98 -19.41 7.67 18.41
C TYR A 98 -19.02 8.34 17.08
N GLN A 99 -19.28 9.64 16.95
CA GLN A 99 -18.89 10.42 15.76
C GLN A 99 -17.37 10.44 15.56
N THR A 100 -16.60 10.59 16.65
CA THR A 100 -15.13 10.53 16.61
C THR A 100 -14.66 9.17 16.10
N ILE A 101 -15.18 8.08 16.66
CA ILE A 101 -14.83 6.72 16.23
C ILE A 101 -15.18 6.49 14.75
N LEU A 102 -16.34 6.95 14.28
CA LEU A 102 -16.69 6.84 12.86
C LEU A 102 -15.71 7.59 11.95
N SER A 103 -15.30 8.79 12.34
CA SER A 103 -14.28 9.56 11.62
C SER A 103 -12.94 8.82 11.56
N ASP A 104 -12.51 8.23 12.67
CA ASP A 104 -11.25 7.47 12.74
C ASP A 104 -11.30 6.20 11.89
N ILE A 105 -12.42 5.45 11.92
CA ILE A 105 -12.64 4.29 11.07
C ILE A 105 -12.57 4.71 9.60
N GLN A 106 -13.26 5.79 9.22
CA GLN A 106 -13.29 6.25 7.84
C GLN A 106 -11.90 6.70 7.34
N LYS A 107 -11.12 7.38 8.18
CA LYS A 107 -9.73 7.71 7.84
C LYS A 107 -8.91 6.43 7.61
N SER A 108 -9.02 5.45 8.50
CA SER A 108 -8.30 4.19 8.36
C SER A 108 -8.71 3.42 7.11
N MET A 109 -10.00 3.42 6.77
CA MET A 109 -10.49 2.82 5.52
C MET A 109 -9.87 3.47 4.28
N ASN A 110 -9.74 4.79 4.27
CA ASN A 110 -9.08 5.50 3.17
C ASN A 110 -7.60 5.11 3.07
N ASP A 111 -6.91 4.95 4.21
CA ASP A 111 -5.52 4.47 4.24
C ASP A 111 -5.38 3.07 3.66
N GLN A 112 -6.29 2.13 4.01
CA GLN A 112 -6.31 0.79 3.41
C GLN A 112 -6.58 0.84 1.90
N GLN A 113 -7.51 1.69 1.46
CA GLN A 113 -7.84 1.84 0.05
C GLN A 113 -6.64 2.37 -0.76
N MET A 114 -5.86 3.31 -0.21
CA MET A 114 -4.63 3.78 -0.86
C MET A 114 -3.59 2.66 -1.03
N ILE A 115 -3.42 1.79 -0.04
CA ILE A 115 -2.50 0.64 -0.13
C ILE A 115 -2.94 -0.29 -1.28
N ILE A 116 -4.23 -0.59 -1.36
CA ILE A 116 -4.80 -1.45 -2.40
C ILE A 116 -4.61 -0.84 -3.79
N ASP A 117 -4.87 0.46 -3.93
CA ASP A 117 -4.78 1.15 -5.22
C ASP A 117 -3.33 1.34 -5.68
N ASN A 118 -2.39 1.56 -4.76
CA ASN A 118 -0.96 1.56 -5.06
C ASN A 118 -0.50 0.20 -5.61
N PHE A 119 -0.92 -0.91 -5.01
CA PHE A 119 -0.57 -2.24 -5.52
C PHE A 119 -1.20 -2.52 -6.89
N LYS A 120 -2.45 -2.11 -7.12
CA LYS A 120 -3.07 -2.22 -8.46
C LYS A 120 -2.27 -1.46 -9.53
N GLN A 121 -1.75 -0.28 -9.20
CA GLN A 121 -0.91 0.48 -10.12
C GLN A 121 0.39 -0.28 -10.44
N ILE A 122 1.06 -0.85 -9.43
CA ILE A 122 2.25 -1.71 -9.61
C ILE A 122 1.91 -2.91 -10.50
N GLN A 123 0.77 -3.55 -10.28
CA GLN A 123 0.31 -4.69 -11.08
C GLN A 123 0.09 -4.30 -12.54
N LEU A 124 -0.60 -3.19 -12.81
CA LEU A 124 -0.83 -2.69 -14.17
C LEU A 124 0.48 -2.36 -14.89
N GLU A 125 1.44 -1.75 -14.20
CA GLU A 125 2.76 -1.46 -14.76
C GLU A 125 3.55 -2.75 -15.06
N LYS A 126 3.48 -3.75 -14.18
CA LYS A 126 4.13 -5.05 -14.40
C LYS A 126 3.49 -5.85 -15.53
N GLU A 127 2.18 -5.75 -15.72
CA GLU A 127 1.45 -6.43 -16.79
C GLU A 127 1.59 -5.72 -18.14
N GLY A 128 1.63 -4.39 -18.16
CA GLY A 128 1.85 -3.60 -19.38
C GLY A 128 3.28 -3.62 -19.90
N ASN A 129 4.25 -4.02 -19.07
CA ASN A 129 5.66 -4.23 -19.45
C ASN A 129 5.98 -5.68 -19.88
N LYS A 130 4.98 -6.57 -19.96
CA LYS A 130 5.11 -7.93 -20.51
C LYS A 130 4.77 -7.94 -22.00
#